data_AF-A0A9D4GQ83-F1
#
_entry.id   AF-A0A9D4GQ83-F1
#
_cell.length_a   1.000
_cell.length_b   1.000
_cell.length_c   1.000
_cell.angle_alpha   90.00
_cell.angle_beta   90.00
_cell.angle_gamma   90.00
#
_symmetry.space_group_name_H-M   'P 1'
#
loop_
_entity.id
_entity.type
_entity.pdbx_description
1 polymer ?
#
loop_
_entity_poly.entity_id
_entity_poly.type
_entity_poly.pdbx_seq_one_letter_code
_entity_poly.pdbx_strand_id
1 'polypeptide(L)'
;MAATIQKRILVFGQSFLSSLKDFIRYDSSLRYNLGLAGCPVIQYSGFPGATVDRLHNKLQEILDFNPDIVILVIGTNGLYQPHQLPLSVASAIRNLVDTILYVDGIS
;
A
#
# COMPACT_ATOMS: atom_id res chain seq x y z
N MET A 1 22.76 24.61 3.37
CA MET A 1 21.35 24.20 3.59
C MET A 1 21.32 22.69 3.60
N ALA A 2 20.82 22.04 4.66
CA ALA A 2 20.64 20.60 4.66
C ALA A 2 19.52 20.25 3.66
N ALA A 3 19.78 19.29 2.76
CA ALA A 3 18.75 18.75 1.89
C ALA A 3 17.65 18.15 2.77
N THR A 4 16.44 18.67 2.68
CA THR A 4 15.28 18.08 3.37
C THR A 4 15.01 16.74 2.70
N ILE A 5 15.22 15.64 3.41
CA ILE A 5 14.94 14.30 2.87
C ILE A 5 13.44 14.23 2.59
N GLN A 6 13.08 14.18 1.31
CA GLN A 6 11.69 14.08 0.89
C GLN A 6 11.21 12.65 1.18
N LYS A 7 10.22 12.53 2.07
CA LYS A 7 9.67 11.22 2.46
C LYS A 7 8.85 10.60 1.34
N ARG A 8 9.06 9.32 1.09
CA ARG A 8 8.31 8.50 0.12
C ARG A 8 7.30 7.63 0.84
N ILE A 9 6.03 7.79 0.50
CA ILE A 9 4.92 7.03 1.10
C ILE A 9 4.24 6.24 0.00
N LEU A 10 4.10 4.94 0.20
CA LEU A 10 3.36 4.07 -0.69
C LEU A 10 2.06 3.63 -0.03
N VAL A 11 0.92 3.98 -0.63
CA VAL A 11 -0.39 3.45 -0.26
C VAL A 11 -0.68 2.25 -1.17
N PHE A 12 -0.70 1.05 -0.62
CA PHE A 12 -0.66 -0.21 -1.36
C PHE A 12 -1.82 -1.13 -0.96
N GLY A 13 -2.49 -1.73 -1.94
CA GLY A 13 -3.64 -2.57 -1.64
C GLY A 13 -4.57 -2.81 -2.82
N GLN A 14 -5.87 -2.87 -2.54
CA GLN A 14 -6.89 -3.31 -3.51
C GLN A 14 -7.46 -2.18 -4.39
N SER A 15 -8.44 -2.51 -5.24
CA SER A 15 -9.12 -1.59 -6.18
C SER A 15 -9.61 -0.27 -5.57
N PHE A 16 -9.98 -0.25 -4.29
CA PHE A 16 -10.38 0.99 -3.61
C PHE A 16 -9.33 2.09 -3.77
N LEU A 17 -8.03 1.75 -3.75
CA LEU A 17 -6.96 2.73 -3.89
C LEU A 17 -6.86 3.29 -5.31
N SER A 18 -7.19 2.50 -6.34
CA SER A 18 -7.29 2.99 -7.72
C SER A 18 -8.40 4.03 -7.80
N SER A 19 -9.59 3.73 -7.27
CA SER A 19 -10.71 4.66 -7.22
C SER A 19 -10.42 5.91 -6.39
N LEU A 20 -9.74 5.76 -5.24
CA LEU A 20 -9.35 6.87 -4.38
C LEU A 20 -8.37 7.80 -5.10
N LYS A 21 -7.36 7.23 -5.77
CA LYS A 21 -6.40 7.98 -6.57
C LYS A 21 -7.10 8.80 -7.65
N ASP A 22 -8.03 8.19 -8.37
CA ASP A 22 -8.78 8.87 -9.44
C ASP A 22 -9.69 9.96 -8.88
N PHE A 23 -10.35 9.70 -7.75
CA PHE A 23 -11.19 10.67 -7.03
C PHE A 23 -10.39 11.91 -6.60
N ILE A 24 -9.23 11.73 -5.96
CA ILE A 24 -8.37 12.85 -5.54
C ILE A 24 -7.85 13.64 -6.74
N ARG A 25 -7.54 12.97 -7.86
CA ARG A 25 -7.09 13.66 -9.08
C ARG A 25 -8.19 14.46 -9.77
N TYR A 26 -9.45 14.04 -9.60
CA TYR A 26 -10.60 14.71 -10.20
C TYR A 26 -10.95 16.02 -9.46
N ASP A 27 -10.80 16.07 -8.14
CA ASP A 27 -11.10 17.25 -7.33
C ASP A 27 -9.83 18.01 -6.96
N SER A 28 -9.59 19.16 -7.61
CA SER A 28 -8.42 20.00 -7.36
C SER A 28 -8.35 20.60 -5.95
N SER A 29 -9.45 20.60 -5.19
CA SER A 29 -9.44 21.02 -3.78
C SER A 29 -8.80 19.97 -2.87
N LEU A 30 -8.79 18.71 -3.31
CA LEU A 30 -8.17 17.61 -2.58
C LEU A 30 -6.67 17.57 -2.88
N ARG A 31 -5.89 17.44 -1.81
CA ARG A 31 -4.44 17.33 -1.95
C ARG A 31 -4.04 15.87 -2.08
N TYR A 32 -3.36 15.54 -3.17
CA TYR A 32 -2.81 14.21 -3.41
C TYR A 32 -1.87 13.72 -2.30
N ASN A 33 -1.23 14.66 -1.61
CA ASN A 33 -0.36 14.40 -0.47
C ASN A 33 -1.12 14.25 0.88
N LEU A 34 -2.45 14.12 0.86
CA LEU A 34 -3.32 13.99 2.04
C LEU A 34 -3.20 15.14 3.05
N GLY A 35 -2.74 16.31 2.60
CA GLY A 35 -2.54 17.48 3.47
C GLY A 35 -1.29 17.39 4.35
N LEU A 36 -0.41 16.41 4.13
CA LEU A 36 0.83 16.27 4.88
C LEU A 36 1.79 17.45 4.62
N ALA A 37 2.43 17.92 5.69
CA ALA A 37 3.49 18.92 5.63
C ALA A 37 4.78 18.31 5.04
N GLY A 38 5.69 19.15 4.53
CA GLY A 38 7.02 18.71 4.07
C GLY A 38 7.06 18.09 2.67
N CYS A 39 5.99 18.23 1.88
CA CYS A 39 5.92 17.80 0.47
C CYS A 39 6.36 16.34 0.22
N PRO A 40 5.80 15.33 0.92
CA PRO A 40 6.15 13.94 0.67
C PRO A 40 5.76 13.50 -0.75
N VAL A 41 6.52 12.57 -1.33
CA VAL A 41 6.12 11.85 -2.55
C VAL A 41 5.18 10.73 -2.13
N ILE A 42 3.92 10.78 -2.56
CA ILE A 42 2.94 9.72 -2.28
C ILE A 42 2.65 8.96 -3.58
N GLN A 43 2.70 7.64 -3.54
CA GLN A 43 2.23 6.75 -4.61
C GLN A 43 1.03 5.94 -4.12
N TYR A 44 0.04 5.76 -4.99
CA TYR A 44 -1.14 4.94 -4.74
C TYR A 44 -1.16 3.79 -5.73
N SER A 45 -1.18 2.57 -5.20
CA SER A 45 -1.09 1.31 -5.93
C SER A 45 -2.24 0.40 -5.52
N GLY A 46 -3.29 0.43 -6.34
CA GLY A 46 -4.49 -0.39 -6.17
C GLY A 46 -4.57 -1.51 -7.20
N PHE A 47 -4.82 -2.73 -6.74
CA PHE A 47 -4.96 -3.91 -7.58
C PHE A 47 -6.38 -4.51 -7.49
N PRO A 48 -7.16 -4.49 -8.58
CA PRO A 48 -8.51 -5.02 -8.58
C PRO A 48 -8.60 -6.49 -8.18
N GLY A 49 -9.50 -6.80 -7.24
CA GLY A 49 -9.75 -8.17 -6.76
C GLY A 49 -8.55 -8.81 -6.05
N ALA A 50 -7.56 -8.03 -5.63
CA ALA A 50 -6.42 -8.56 -4.90
C ALA A 50 -6.84 -8.99 -3.49
N THR A 51 -6.66 -10.27 -3.19
CA THR A 51 -6.57 -10.79 -1.82
C THR A 51 -5.16 -10.52 -1.29
N VAL A 52 -4.96 -10.74 0.01
CA VAL A 52 -3.65 -10.57 0.64
C VAL A 52 -2.59 -11.45 -0.04
N ASP A 53 -2.91 -12.71 -0.33
CA ASP A 53 -1.99 -13.64 -0.99
C ASP A 53 -1.58 -13.17 -2.38
N ARG A 54 -2.51 -12.57 -3.14
CA ARG A 54 -2.21 -12.04 -4.49
C ARG A 54 -1.27 -10.85 -4.47
N LEU A 55 -1.23 -10.10 -3.36
CA LEU A 55 -0.34 -8.94 -3.21
C LEU A 55 1.13 -9.33 -3.03
N HIS A 56 1.44 -10.57 -2.63
CA HIS A 56 2.83 -11.06 -2.65
C HIS A 56 3.47 -10.97 -4.04
N ASN A 57 2.68 -11.19 -5.09
CA ASN A 57 3.15 -11.09 -6.49
C ASN A 57 3.39 -9.64 -6.94
N LYS A 58 3.10 -8.66 -6.08
CA LYS A 58 3.21 -7.22 -6.36
C LYS A 58 4.27 -6.53 -5.50
N LEU A 59 5.03 -7.29 -4.71
CA LEU A 59 6.09 -6.78 -3.84
C LEU A 59 7.20 -6.05 -4.61
N GLN A 60 7.42 -6.39 -5.88
CA GLN A 60 8.37 -5.68 -6.73
C GLN A 60 8.07 -4.17 -6.81
N GLU A 61 6.81 -3.76 -6.77
CA GLU A 61 6.45 -2.34 -6.80
C GLU A 61 6.86 -1.61 -5.51
N ILE A 62 6.88 -2.32 -4.37
CA ILE A 62 7.40 -1.78 -3.11
C ILE A 62 8.92 -1.60 -3.22
N LEU A 63 9.62 -2.58 -3.79
CA LEU A 63 11.07 -2.51 -3.99
C LEU A 63 11.47 -1.38 -4.95
N ASP A 64 10.80 -1.29 -6.10
CA ASP A 64 11.11 -0.30 -7.14
C ASP A 64 10.86 1.13 -6.64
N PHE A 65 9.80 1.33 -5.86
CA PHE A 65 9.48 2.64 -5.29
C PHE A 65 10.36 2.97 -4.06
N ASN A 66 10.80 1.94 -3.33
CA ASN A 66 11.62 2.01 -2.11
C ASN A 66 11.04 3.01 -1.07
N PRO A 67 9.80 2.83 -0.59
CA PRO A 67 9.15 3.77 0.31
C PRO A 67 9.80 3.83 1.70
N ASP A 68 9.77 5.00 2.33
CA ASP A 68 10.03 5.13 3.78
C ASP A 68 8.87 4.58 4.61
N ILE A 69 7.64 4.68 4.09
CA ILE A 69 6.41 4.27 4.77
C ILE A 69 5.51 3.52 3.77
N VAL A 70 5.04 2.34 4.16
CA VAL A 70 4.01 1.59 3.43
C VAL A 70 2.70 1.62 4.23
N ILE A 71 1.63 2.11 3.62
CA ILE A 71 0.27 2.08 4.16
C ILE A 71 -0.50 0.98 3.42
N LEU A 72 -0.87 -0.08 4.14
CA LEU A 72 -1.59 -1.22 3.57
C LEU A 72 -3.10 -1.05 3.73
N VAL A 73 -3.84 -1.13 2.61
CA VAL A 73 -5.31 -1.15 2.60
C VAL A 73 -5.80 -2.46 1.97
N ILE A 74 -5.91 -3.49 2.82
CA ILE A 74 -6.05 -4.89 2.40
C ILE A 74 -7.03 -5.66 3.30
N GLY A 75 -7.35 -6.89 2.91
CA GLY A 75 -8.10 -7.84 3.75
C GLY A 75 -9.59 -7.96 3.43
N THR A 76 -10.26 -6.89 2.96
CA THR A 76 -11.71 -6.95 2.71
C THR A 76 -12.07 -7.99 1.65
N ASN A 77 -11.31 -8.09 0.56
CA ASN A 77 -11.55 -9.11 -0.47
C ASN A 77 -11.42 -10.55 0.04
N GLY A 78 -10.61 -10.79 1.08
CA GLY A 78 -10.52 -12.11 1.72
C GLY A 78 -11.71 -12.36 2.64
N LEU A 79 -12.13 -11.35 3.41
CA LEU A 79 -13.27 -11.46 4.33
C LEU A 79 -14.61 -11.71 3.62
N TYR A 80 -14.75 -11.27 2.36
CA TYR A 80 -15.95 -11.54 1.56
C TYR A 80 -15.99 -12.94 0.94
N GLN A 81 -14.94 -13.76 1.08
CA GLN A 81 -14.94 -15.12 0.54
C GLN A 81 -15.67 -16.08 1.50
N PRO A 82 -16.70 -16.83 1.04
CA PRO A 82 -17.55 -17.65 1.91
C PRO A 82 -16.82 -18.70 2.75
N HIS A 83 -15.63 -19.13 2.33
CA HIS A 83 -14.86 -20.19 2.98
C HIS A 83 -13.62 -19.70 3.72
N GLN A 84 -13.38 -18.38 3.72
CA GLN A 84 -12.17 -17.82 4.28
C GLN A 84 -12.42 -17.30 5.69
N LEU A 85 -11.75 -17.89 6.67
CA LEU A 85 -11.89 -17.49 8.06
C LEU A 85 -11.18 -16.15 8.30
N PRO A 86 -11.73 -15.24 9.13
CA PRO A 86 -11.07 -13.98 9.49
C PRO A 86 -9.65 -14.17 10.02
N LEU A 87 -9.42 -15.24 10.79
CA LEU A 87 -8.10 -15.59 11.30
C LEU A 87 -7.11 -15.92 10.18
N SER A 88 -7.54 -16.62 9.13
CA SER A 88 -6.70 -16.90 7.96
C SER A 88 -6.32 -15.62 7.22
N VAL A 89 -7.27 -14.68 7.08
CA VAL A 89 -6.98 -13.36 6.49
C VAL A 89 -5.98 -12.59 7.35
N ALA A 90 -6.14 -12.57 8.68
CA ALA A 90 -5.21 -11.92 9.59
C ALA A 90 -3.80 -12.52 9.52
N SER A 91 -3.69 -13.85 9.47
CA SER A 91 -2.42 -14.55 9.30
C SER A 91 -1.75 -14.20 7.97
N ALA A 92 -2.51 -14.13 6.88
CA ALA A 92 -2.00 -13.70 5.58
C ALA A 92 -1.47 -12.25 5.62
N ILE A 93 -2.18 -11.34 6.32
CA ILE A 93 -1.73 -9.94 6.50
C ILE A 93 -0.39 -9.91 7.22
N ARG A 94 -0.27 -10.66 8.32
CA ARG A 94 0.99 -10.77 9.07
C ARG A 94 2.12 -11.29 8.18
N ASN A 95 1.88 -12.37 7.44
CA ASN A 95 2.89 -12.94 6.54
C ASN A 95 3.32 -11.96 5.44
N LEU A 96 2.39 -11.17 4.88
CA LEU A 96 2.72 -10.14 3.90
C LEU A 96 3.59 -9.04 4.53
N VAL A 97 3.24 -8.56 5.72
CA VAL A 97 4.03 -7.55 6.46
C VAL A 97 5.43 -8.07 6.77
N ASP A 98 5.53 -9.28 7.31
CA ASP A 98 6.82 -9.93 7.56
C ASP A 98 7.64 -9.97 6.25
N THR A 99 7.02 -10.41 5.16
CA THR A 99 7.70 -10.44 3.84
C THR A 99 8.18 -9.05 3.44
N ILE A 100 7.37 -8.01 3.55
CA ILE A 100 7.78 -6.63 3.21
C ILE A 100 8.98 -6.18 4.05
N LEU A 101 9.01 -6.52 5.33
CA LEU A 101 10.11 -6.17 6.25
C LEU A 101 11.39 -6.98 5.99
N TYR A 102 11.27 -8.20 5.48
CA TYR A 102 12.39 -9.12 5.26
C TYR A 102 12.77 -9.32 3.79
N VAL A 103 12.11 -8.63 2.86
CA VAL A 103 12.47 -8.63 1.43
C VAL A 103 13.85 -7.99 1.18
N ASP A 104 14.43 -7.34 2.19
CA ASP A 104 15.84 -7.01 2.22
C ASP A 104 16.70 -8.18 2.70
N GLY A 105 17.43 -8.79 1.75
CA GLY A 105 18.70 -9.45 2.04
C GLY A 105 19.79 -8.45 2.48
N ILE A 106 19.49 -7.57 3.42
CA ILE A 106 20.41 -6.61 4.03
C ILE A 106 20.47 -6.94 5.52
N SER A 107 21.39 -7.85 5.85
CA SER A 107 22.11 -7.89 7.13
C SER A 107 23.51 -7.36 6.88
#